data_AF-A0A925KAS4-F1
#
_entry.id   AF-A0A925KAS4-F1
#
_cell.length_a   1.000
_cell.length_b   1.000
_cell.length_c   1.000
_cell.angle_alpha   90.00
_cell.angle_beta   90.00
_cell.angle_gamma   90.00
#
_symmetry.space_group_name_H-M   'P 1'
#
loop_
_entity.id
_entity.type
_entity.pdbx_description
1 polymer ?
#
loop_
_entity_poly.entity_id
_entity_poly.type
_entity_poly.pdbx_seq_one_letter_code
_entity_poly.pdbx_strand_id
1 'polypeptide(L)'
;LRTNAVLNSESLLGRRELEAINLAVSELSGCDYCLAAHTLAGKAAGYTNDQLHALRVGNFADDAKIAALVHFARLLVQSTGTLPVQALEAVRHAGYSDRQIVEAIGASSAILFTNLLNRVNDTTLDFARAEPAIV
;
A
#
# COMPACT_ATOMS: atom_id res chain seq x y z
N LEU A 1 1.12 1.34 16.04
CA LEU A 1 0.70 -0.08 15.96
C LEU A 1 1.60 -0.78 14.94
N ARG A 2 2.27 -1.89 15.30
CA ARG A 2 2.93 -2.73 14.29
C ARG A 2 1.85 -3.60 13.62
N THR A 3 1.01 -3.01 12.78
CA THR A 3 -0.14 -3.74 12.19
C THR A 3 0.28 -4.85 11.22
N ASN A 4 1.49 -4.79 10.67
CA ASN A 4 2.11 -5.89 9.93
C ASN A 4 2.84 -6.91 10.84
N ALA A 5 2.70 -6.85 12.18
CA ALA A 5 3.36 -7.80 13.08
C ALA A 5 2.97 -9.26 12.81
N VAL A 6 1.77 -9.51 12.27
CA VAL A 6 1.32 -10.84 11.83
C VAL A 6 2.19 -11.40 10.70
N LEU A 7 2.89 -10.55 9.94
CA LEU A 7 3.72 -10.93 8.80
C LEU A 7 5.23 -11.09 9.15
N ASN A 8 5.67 -10.72 10.35
CA ASN A 8 7.05 -10.27 10.58
C ASN A 8 8.08 -11.32 11.04
N SER A 9 7.98 -12.56 10.56
CA SER A 9 9.16 -13.45 10.51
C SER A 9 9.24 -14.34 9.27
N GLU A 10 8.18 -14.42 8.45
CA GLU A 10 8.13 -15.28 7.26
C GLU A 10 7.36 -14.66 6.08
N SER A 11 7.15 -13.34 6.04
CA SER A 11 6.51 -12.72 4.88
C SER A 11 7.37 -12.92 3.64
N LEU A 12 6.72 -13.32 2.55
CA LEU A 12 7.29 -13.40 1.22
C LEU A 12 7.20 -12.07 0.46
N LEU A 13 6.51 -11.07 1.02
CA LEU A 13 6.56 -9.69 0.54
C LEU A 13 7.74 -8.95 1.16
N GLY A 14 8.56 -8.35 0.29
CA GLY A 14 9.66 -7.49 0.68
C GLY A 14 9.17 -6.13 1.19
N ARG A 15 10.09 -5.39 1.82
CA ARG A 15 9.79 -4.06 2.38
C ARG A 15 9.23 -3.09 1.35
N ARG A 16 9.79 -3.09 0.13
CA ARG A 16 9.31 -2.24 -0.97
C ARG A 16 7.84 -2.53 -1.31
N GLU A 17 7.44 -3.79 -1.34
CA GLU A 17 6.08 -4.22 -1.68
C GLU A 17 5.09 -3.84 -0.58
N LEU A 18 5.46 -4.04 0.69
CA LEU A 18 4.65 -3.62 1.83
C LEU A 18 4.43 -2.11 1.86
N GLU A 19 5.48 -1.31 1.65
CA GLU A 19 5.35 0.15 1.63
C GLU A 19 4.56 0.65 0.41
N ALA A 20 4.67 -0.02 -0.74
CA ALA A 20 3.83 0.29 -1.91
C ALA A 20 2.33 0.11 -1.62
N ILE A 21 1.95 -1.00 -0.96
CA ILE A 21 0.56 -1.23 -0.50
C ILE A 21 0.15 -0.14 0.49
N ASN A 22 0.97 0.10 1.52
CA ASN A 22 0.62 1.04 2.59
C ASN A 22 0.38 2.45 2.06
N LEU A 23 1.25 2.94 1.16
CA LEU A 23 1.11 4.24 0.53
C LEU A 23 -0.15 4.35 -0.30
N ALA A 24 -0.38 3.38 -1.20
CA ALA A 24 -1.52 3.40 -2.10
C ALA A 24 -2.86 3.35 -1.35
N VAL A 25 -2.96 2.52 -0.31
CA VAL A 25 -4.17 2.42 0.52
C VAL A 25 -4.34 3.64 1.42
N SER A 26 -3.26 4.20 1.97
CA SER A 26 -3.32 5.43 2.78
C SER A 26 -3.79 6.65 1.98
N GLU A 27 -3.32 6.79 0.75
CA GLU A 27 -3.83 7.81 -0.18
C GLU A 27 -5.32 7.64 -0.43
N LEU A 28 -5.76 6.42 -0.82
CA LEU A 28 -7.17 6.14 -1.11
C LEU A 28 -8.11 6.37 0.08
N SER A 29 -7.68 5.97 1.28
CA SER A 29 -8.46 6.17 2.50
C SER A 29 -8.38 7.60 3.04
N GLY A 30 -7.48 8.44 2.52
CA GLY A 30 -7.21 9.79 3.04
C GLY A 30 -6.77 9.83 4.50
N CYS A 31 -5.79 9.01 4.89
CA CYS A 31 -5.16 9.12 6.23
C CYS A 31 -3.84 9.90 6.13
N ASP A 32 -3.84 11.17 6.50
CA ASP A 32 -2.67 12.06 6.43
C ASP A 32 -1.48 11.54 7.27
N TYR A 33 -1.76 11.09 8.50
CA TYR A 33 -0.74 10.54 9.41
C TYR A 33 -0.08 9.31 8.81
N CYS A 34 -0.90 8.37 8.32
CA CYS A 34 -0.45 7.10 7.76
C CYS A 34 0.33 7.33 6.46
N LEU A 35 -0.17 8.23 5.60
CA LEU A 35 0.48 8.60 4.35
C LEU A 35 1.87 9.20 4.61
N ALA A 36 1.99 10.11 5.57
CA ALA A 36 3.26 10.70 5.94
C ALA A 36 4.21 9.65 6.56
N ALA A 37 3.71 8.77 7.43
CA ALA A 37 4.53 7.72 8.06
C ALA A 37 5.09 6.75 7.01
N HIS A 38 4.24 6.31 6.08
CA HIS A 38 4.64 5.38 5.02
C HIS A 38 5.41 6.05 3.87
N THR A 39 5.35 7.38 3.76
CA THR A 39 6.28 8.14 2.91
C THR A 39 7.71 8.04 3.46
N LEU A 40 7.89 8.22 4.77
CA LEU A 40 9.20 8.07 5.43
C LEU A 40 9.71 6.62 5.35
N ALA A 41 8.84 5.65 5.64
CA ALA A 41 9.19 4.23 5.54
C ALA A 41 9.52 3.80 4.10
N GLY A 42 8.78 4.31 3.11
CA GLY A 42 9.03 4.08 1.69
C GLY A 42 10.39 4.64 1.23
N LYS A 43 10.78 5.84 1.69
CA LYS A 43 12.15 6.37 1.48
C LYS A 43 13.21 5.43 2.07
N ALA A 44 12.98 4.95 3.29
CA ALA A 44 13.87 4.00 3.96
C ALA A 44 13.90 2.62 3.27
N ALA A 45 12.88 2.28 2.47
CA ALA A 45 12.86 1.10 1.59
C ALA A 45 13.52 1.34 0.22
N GLY A 46 14.02 2.55 -0.02
CA GLY A 46 14.78 2.93 -1.22
C GLY A 46 13.94 3.49 -2.37
N TYR A 47 12.71 3.96 -2.13
CA TYR A 47 11.95 4.70 -3.13
C TYR A 47 12.40 6.16 -3.22
N THR A 48 12.42 6.71 -4.44
CA THR A 48 12.58 8.17 -4.66
C THR A 48 11.25 8.89 -4.40
N ASN A 49 11.27 10.23 -4.31
CA ASN A 49 10.03 11.02 -4.16
C ASN A 49 9.06 10.77 -5.33
N ASP A 50 9.56 10.76 -6.56
CA ASP A 50 8.74 10.54 -7.77
C ASP A 50 8.11 9.14 -7.76
N GLN A 51 8.86 8.14 -7.30
CA GLN A 51 8.36 6.78 -7.12
C GLN A 51 7.25 6.71 -6.06
N LEU A 52 7.45 7.36 -4.90
CA LEU A 52 6.44 7.41 -3.84
C LEU A 52 5.15 8.07 -4.31
N HIS A 53 5.26 9.15 -5.09
CA HIS A 53 4.12 9.78 -5.74
C HIS A 53 3.41 8.82 -6.69
N ALA A 54 4.15 8.21 -7.61
CA ALA A 54 3.60 7.29 -8.60
C ALA A 54 2.87 6.10 -7.95
N LEU A 55 3.39 5.57 -6.83
CA LEU A 55 2.72 4.52 -6.05
C LEU A 55 1.38 4.99 -5.46
N ARG A 56 1.31 6.21 -4.91
CA ARG A 56 0.10 6.78 -4.29
C ARG A 56 -1.04 6.92 -5.30
N VAL A 57 -0.74 7.36 -6.52
CA VAL A 57 -1.75 7.52 -7.58
C VAL A 57 -2.00 6.23 -8.38
N GLY A 58 -1.17 5.20 -8.17
CA GLY A 58 -1.26 3.93 -8.88
C GLY A 58 -0.77 4.00 -10.34
N ASN A 59 0.24 4.82 -10.62
CA ASN A 59 0.86 4.97 -11.94
C ASN A 59 2.37 4.64 -11.88
N PHE A 60 2.72 3.53 -11.25
CA PHE A 60 4.11 3.14 -11.02
C PHE A 60 4.70 2.41 -12.23
N ALA A 61 5.56 3.08 -13.01
CA ALA A 61 6.11 2.52 -14.26
C ALA A 61 7.44 1.76 -14.09
N ASP A 62 8.15 1.97 -12.98
CA ASP A 62 9.53 1.49 -12.82
C ASP A 62 9.66 -0.01 -12.56
N ASP A 63 8.60 -0.64 -12.06
CA ASP A 63 8.55 -2.08 -11.80
C ASP A 63 7.13 -2.60 -12.03
N ALA A 64 6.95 -3.33 -13.14
CA ALA A 64 5.65 -3.91 -13.53
C ALA A 64 5.10 -4.87 -12.47
N LYS A 65 5.97 -5.51 -11.67
CA LYS A 65 5.54 -6.40 -10.60
C LYS A 65 4.90 -5.61 -9.47
N ILE A 66 5.59 -4.59 -8.95
CA ILE A 66 5.05 -3.71 -7.90
C ILE A 66 3.82 -2.94 -8.42
N ALA A 67 3.81 -2.52 -9.68
CA ALA A 67 2.65 -1.87 -10.29
C ALA A 67 1.38 -2.74 -10.20
N ALA A 68 1.49 -4.02 -10.58
CA ALA A 68 0.36 -4.95 -10.49
C ALA A 68 -0.11 -5.16 -9.04
N LEU A 69 0.83 -5.22 -8.08
CA LEU A 69 0.50 -5.30 -6.65
C LEU A 69 -0.29 -4.08 -6.16
N VAL A 70 0.17 -2.88 -6.54
CA VAL A 70 -0.49 -1.61 -6.19
C VAL A 70 -1.88 -1.53 -6.81
N HIS A 71 -2.03 -1.87 -8.09
CA HIS A 71 -3.33 -1.91 -8.74
C HIS A 71 -4.30 -2.88 -8.05
N PHE A 72 -3.82 -4.08 -7.69
CA PHE A 72 -4.61 -5.06 -6.95
C PHE A 72 -5.07 -4.53 -5.59
N ALA A 73 -4.16 -3.96 -4.79
CA ALA A 73 -4.48 -3.40 -3.48
C ALA A 73 -5.48 -2.23 -3.57
N ARG A 74 -5.31 -1.34 -4.55
CA ARG A 74 -6.23 -0.22 -4.81
C ARG A 74 -7.62 -0.73 -5.18
N LEU A 75 -7.71 -1.66 -6.13
CA LEU A 75 -8.98 -2.24 -6.55
C LEU A 75 -9.68 -2.96 -5.39
N LEU A 76 -8.94 -3.71 -4.58
CA LEU A 76 -9.47 -4.40 -3.40
C LEU A 76 -10.13 -3.42 -2.41
N VAL A 77 -9.52 -2.26 -2.17
CA VAL A 77 -10.03 -1.26 -1.22
C VAL A 77 -11.16 -0.42 -1.80
N GLN A 78 -11.17 -0.15 -3.10
CA GLN A 78 -12.17 0.72 -3.74
C GLN A 78 -13.45 -0.02 -4.15
N SER A 79 -13.42 -1.35 -4.27
CA SER A 79 -14.54 -2.15 -4.76
C SER A 79 -15.31 -2.85 -3.64
N THR A 80 -16.51 -3.31 -3.97
CA THR A 80 -17.35 -4.15 -3.10
C THR A 80 -17.82 -5.37 -3.88
N GLY A 81 -17.96 -6.51 -3.20
CA GLY A 81 -18.36 -7.77 -3.83
C GLY A 81 -17.17 -8.55 -4.39
N THR A 82 -17.43 -9.52 -5.26
CA THR A 82 -16.40 -10.38 -5.85
C THR A 82 -15.55 -9.60 -6.85
N LEU A 83 -14.22 -9.66 -6.69
CA LEU A 83 -13.30 -9.07 -7.66
C LEU A 83 -13.40 -9.77 -9.03
N PRO A 84 -13.24 -9.03 -10.14
CA PRO A 84 -13.14 -9.64 -11.46
C PRO A 84 -11.94 -10.60 -11.54
N VAL A 85 -12.11 -11.73 -12.22
CA VAL A 85 -11.06 -12.75 -12.37
C VAL A 85 -9.77 -12.15 -12.95
N GLN A 86 -9.88 -11.21 -13.90
CA GLN A 86 -8.72 -10.56 -14.51
C GLN A 86 -7.84 -9.81 -13.50
N ALA A 87 -8.38 -9.34 -12.37
CA ALA A 87 -7.60 -8.66 -11.34
C ALA A 87 -6.67 -9.63 -10.59
N LEU A 88 -7.19 -10.82 -10.26
CA LEU A 88 -6.39 -11.88 -9.64
C LEU A 88 -5.37 -12.44 -10.64
N GLU A 89 -5.76 -12.60 -11.90
CA GLU A 89 -4.84 -13.06 -12.95
C GLU A 89 -3.71 -12.06 -13.18
N ALA A 90 -3.99 -10.75 -13.22
CA ALA A 90 -2.96 -9.74 -13.44
C ALA A 90 -1.84 -9.79 -12.38
N VAL A 91 -2.20 -9.90 -11.10
CA VAL A 91 -1.20 -9.98 -10.02
C VAL A 91 -0.43 -11.31 -10.04
N ARG A 92 -1.06 -12.41 -10.45
CA ARG A 92 -0.37 -13.70 -10.66
C ARG A 92 0.60 -13.64 -11.84
N HIS A 93 0.19 -13.07 -12.98
CA HIS A 93 1.03 -12.93 -14.17
C HIS A 93 2.25 -12.03 -13.92
N ALA A 94 2.13 -11.08 -12.99
CA ALA A 94 3.25 -10.28 -12.51
C ALA A 94 4.27 -11.07 -11.66
N GLY A 95 3.97 -12.34 -11.34
CA GLY A 95 4.88 -13.25 -10.64
C GLY A 95 4.70 -13.28 -9.13
N TYR A 96 3.51 -12.92 -8.62
CA TYR A 96 3.14 -13.17 -7.23
C TYR A 96 2.49 -14.53 -7.06
N SER A 97 2.95 -15.26 -6.04
CA SER A 97 2.32 -16.50 -5.61
C SER A 97 1.01 -16.25 -4.87
N ASP A 98 0.15 -17.27 -4.77
CA ASP A 98 -1.08 -17.20 -3.97
C ASP A 98 -0.81 -16.83 -2.51
N ARG A 99 0.30 -17.31 -1.92
CA ARG A 99 0.73 -16.90 -0.57
C ARG A 99 1.02 -15.41 -0.49
N GLN A 100 1.77 -14.85 -1.44
CA GLN A 100 2.05 -13.41 -1.48
C GLN A 100 0.77 -12.57 -1.70
N ILE A 101 -0.20 -13.09 -2.46
CA ILE A 101 -1.49 -12.44 -2.65
C ILE A 101 -2.30 -12.41 -1.34
N VAL A 102 -2.30 -13.52 -0.58
CA VAL A 102 -2.90 -13.56 0.76
C VAL A 102 -2.21 -12.57 1.71
N GLU A 103 -0.88 -12.49 1.67
CA GLU A 103 -0.11 -11.51 2.45
C GLU A 103 -0.45 -10.06 2.04
N ALA A 104 -0.65 -9.79 0.74
CA ALA A 104 -1.05 -8.48 0.24
C ALA A 104 -2.46 -8.08 0.71
N ILE A 105 -3.41 -9.03 0.75
CA ILE A 105 -4.75 -8.82 1.32
C ILE A 105 -4.62 -8.48 2.82
N GLY A 106 -3.79 -9.22 3.55
CA GLY A 106 -3.51 -8.97 4.96
C GLY A 106 -2.94 -7.58 5.20
N ALA A 107 -1.89 -7.20 4.45
CA ALA A 107 -1.28 -5.88 4.54
C ALA A 107 -2.28 -4.76 4.21
N SER A 108 -3.06 -4.91 3.13
CA SER A 108 -4.09 -3.94 2.72
C SER A 108 -5.16 -3.75 3.80
N SER A 109 -5.61 -4.85 4.41
CA SER A 109 -6.60 -4.82 5.50
C SER A 109 -6.04 -4.15 6.75
N ALA A 110 -4.79 -4.47 7.10
CA ALA A 110 -4.11 -3.96 8.27
C ALA A 110 -3.86 -2.46 8.20
N ILE A 111 -3.42 -1.96 7.03
CA ILE A 111 -3.24 -0.53 6.83
C ILE A 111 -4.58 0.19 6.73
N LEU A 112 -5.58 -0.35 6.03
CA LEU A 112 -6.92 0.27 5.97
C LEU A 112 -7.52 0.43 7.37
N PHE A 113 -7.46 -0.61 8.20
CA PHE A 113 -7.91 -0.54 9.60
C PHE A 113 -7.18 0.56 10.39
N THR A 114 -5.86 0.65 10.23
CA THR A 114 -5.03 1.68 10.89
C THR A 114 -5.41 3.09 10.41
N ASN A 115 -5.68 3.24 9.11
CA ASN A 115 -6.07 4.49 8.50
C ASN A 115 -7.41 4.98 9.05
N LEU A 116 -8.39 4.08 9.16
CA LEU A 116 -9.70 4.40 9.73
C LEU A 116 -9.58 4.83 11.20
N LEU A 117 -8.77 4.13 12.01
CA LEU A 117 -8.54 4.53 13.41
C LEU A 117 -7.94 5.93 13.51
N ASN A 118 -6.90 6.24 12.73
CA ASN A 118 -6.26 7.56 12.80
C ASN A 118 -7.17 8.68 12.29
N ARG A 119 -8.02 8.40 11.29
CA ARG A 119 -9.02 9.37 10.80
C ARG A 119 -10.08 9.67 11.84
N VAL A 120 -10.58 8.65 12.54
CA VAL A 120 -11.57 8.84 13.63
C VAL A 120 -10.95 9.55 14.82
N ASN A 121 -9.70 9.23 15.14
CA ASN A 121 -8.97 9.84 16.24
C ASN A 121 -8.48 11.27 15.96
N ASP A 122 -8.57 11.73 14.70
CA ASP A 122 -7.92 12.97 14.23
C ASP A 122 -6.47 13.07 14.73
N THR A 123 -5.71 11.99 14.52
CA THR A 123 -4.38 11.85 15.10
C THR A 123 -3.47 13.01 14.64
N THR A 124 -2.97 13.78 15.60
CA THR A 124 -2.04 14.88 15.35
C THR A 124 -0.81 14.40 14.59
N LEU A 125 -0.53 15.08 13.48
CA LEU A 125 0.67 14.83 12.69
C LEU A 125 1.89 15.50 13.37
N ASP A 126 2.80 14.69 13.89
CA ASP A 126 3.99 15.09 14.65
C ASP A 126 5.30 15.03 13.84
N PHE A 127 5.22 14.74 12.54
CA PHE A 127 6.31 14.79 11.57
C PHE A 127 5.88 15.42 10.24
N ALA A 128 6.81 15.61 9.31
CA ALA A 128 6.54 16.30 8.05
C ALA A 128 5.39 15.64 7.26
N ARG A 129 4.42 16.45 6.84
CA ARG A 129 3.33 16.04 5.95
C ARG A 129 3.89 15.50 4.63
N ALA A 130 3.27 14.45 4.08
CA ALA A 130 3.57 14.01 2.74
C ALA A 130 3.28 15.13 1.73
N GLU A 131 4.17 15.33 0.75
CA GLU A 131 3.94 16.30 -0.32
C GLU A 131 2.62 15.98 -1.06
N PRO A 132 1.85 16.97 -1.53
CA PRO A 132 0.64 16.71 -2.30
C PRO A 132 0.93 15.83 -3.52
N ALA A 133 0.01 14.93 -3.86
CA ALA A 133 0.10 14.25 -5.15
C ALA A 133 -0.18 15.27 -6.26
N ILE A 134 0.83 15.58 -7.09
CA ILE A 134 0.66 16.25 -8.38
C ILE A 134 -0.24 15.36 -9.27
N VAL A 135 -1.47 15.79 -9.54
CA VAL A 135 -2.43 15.07 -10.38
C VAL A 135 -2.22 15.42 -11.85
#